data_AF-A0A7X4JIP4-F1
#
_entry.id   AF-A0A7X4JIP4-F1
#
_cell.length_a   1.000
_cell.length_b   1.000
_cell.length_c   1.000
_cell.angle_alpha   90.00
_cell.angle_beta   90.00
_cell.angle_gamma   90.00
#
_symmetry.space_group_name_H-M   'P 1'
#
loop_
_entity.id
_entity.type
_entity.pdbx_description
1 polymer ?
#
loop_
_entity_poly.entity_id
_entity_poly.type
_entity_poly.pdbx_seq_one_letter_code
_entity_poly.pdbx_strand_id
1 'polypeptide(L)'
;MTQLQASDVPDMGRRQFMNLLMFGAATGVALGALYPVVGYFIPPKPGGSGGGTTAKDALGNDVTASGWLASHPEGDRSLVQGLKGDPTYLLVKGEATLAGFGVNAVCTHLGCVVPWNAGKNRFICPCHGSQYDENGKVVR
;
A
#
# COMPACT_ATOMS: atom_id res chain seq x y z
N MET A 1 -46.11 28.30 47.41
CA MET A 1 -44.93 28.61 46.57
C MET A 1 -43.71 28.34 47.41
N THR A 2 -42.92 27.32 47.08
CA THR A 2 -41.65 27.03 47.75
C THR A 2 -40.57 27.90 47.12
N GLN A 3 -40.08 28.89 47.87
CA GLN A 3 -39.02 29.80 47.43
C GLN A 3 -37.66 29.24 47.88
N LEU A 4 -36.70 29.12 46.95
CA LEU A 4 -35.35 28.64 47.24
C LEU A 4 -34.50 29.75 47.88
N GLN A 5 -33.60 29.38 48.79
CA GLN A 5 -32.67 30.30 49.44
C GLN A 5 -31.50 30.64 48.49
N ALA A 6 -30.85 31.79 48.68
CA ALA A 6 -29.68 32.18 47.87
C ALA A 6 -28.49 31.20 48.02
N SER A 7 -28.37 30.54 49.17
CA SER A 7 -27.40 29.47 49.43
C SER A 7 -27.65 28.22 48.58
N ASP A 8 -28.86 28.05 48.05
CA ASP A 8 -29.25 26.89 47.25
C ASP A 8 -28.86 27.07 45.77
N VAL A 9 -28.35 28.25 45.40
CA VAL A 9 -27.93 28.58 44.03
C VAL A 9 -26.43 28.28 43.87
N PRO A 10 -26.04 27.39 42.95
CA PRO A 10 -24.63 27.09 42.73
C PRO A 10 -23.85 28.31 42.22
N ASP A 11 -22.64 28.51 42.76
CA ASP A 11 -21.66 29.48 42.26
C ASP A 11 -21.11 29.10 40.87
N MET A 12 -20.31 29.98 40.27
CA MET A 12 -19.76 29.75 38.93
C MET A 12 -18.77 28.58 38.86
N GLY A 13 -17.99 28.32 39.91
CA GLY A 13 -17.05 27.21 39.95
C GLY A 13 -17.78 25.86 39.92
N ARG A 14 -18.85 25.72 40.70
CA ARG A 14 -19.72 24.53 40.70
C ARG A 14 -20.41 24.32 39.36
N ARG A 15 -20.85 25.39 38.70
CA ARG A 15 -21.45 25.33 37.35
C ARG A 15 -20.44 24.88 36.30
N GLN A 16 -19.24 25.45 36.31
CA GLN A 16 -18.17 25.08 35.39
C GLN A 16 -17.73 23.63 35.59
N PHE A 17 -17.62 23.18 36.85
CA PHE A 17 -17.30 21.79 37.17
C PHE A 17 -18.38 20.82 36.65
N MET A 18 -19.66 21.12 36.87
CA MET A 18 -20.76 20.30 36.33
C MET A 18 -20.82 20.32 34.80
N ASN A 19 -20.53 21.45 34.16
CA ASN A 19 -20.43 21.53 32.70
C ASN A 19 -19.29 20.66 32.16
N LEU A 20 -18.13 20.66 32.81
CA LEU A 20 -17.00 19.81 32.42
C LEU A 20 -17.38 18.33 32.49
N LEU A 21 -18.07 17.90 33.55
CA LEU A 21 -18.57 16.53 33.69
C LEU A 21 -19.58 16.19 32.59
N MET A 22 -20.55 17.08 32.34
CA MET A 22 -21.60 16.85 31.34
C MET A 22 -21.02 16.79 29.92
N PHE A 23 -20.25 17.79 29.51
CA PHE A 23 -19.64 17.83 28.18
C PHE A 23 -18.54 16.79 28.01
N GLY A 24 -17.80 16.47 29.08
CA GLY A 24 -16.83 15.38 29.08
C GLY A 24 -17.48 14.03 28.82
N ALA A 25 -18.58 13.73 29.52
CA ALA A 25 -19.34 12.49 29.30
C ALA A 25 -19.98 12.45 27.90
N ALA A 26 -20.61 13.54 27.45
CA ALA A 26 -21.20 13.62 26.11
C ALA A 26 -20.14 13.46 25.01
N THR A 27 -18.96 14.06 25.19
CA THR A 27 -17.83 13.91 24.27
C THR A 27 -17.32 12.47 24.27
N GLY A 28 -17.24 11.81 25.43
CA GLY A 28 -16.86 10.40 25.53
C GLY A 28 -17.78 9.49 24.72
N VAL A 29 -19.10 9.69 24.82
CA VAL A 29 -20.09 8.95 24.03
C VAL A 29 -19.95 9.25 22.54
N ALA A 30 -19.80 10.53 22.17
CA ALA A 30 -19.62 10.94 20.79
C ALA A 30 -18.35 10.32 20.17
N LEU A 31 -17.23 10.30 20.88
CA LEU A 31 -15.99 9.68 20.44
C LEU A 31 -16.11 8.16 20.34
N GLY A 32 -16.79 7.52 21.30
CA GLY A 32 -17.05 6.08 21.26
C GLY A 32 -17.89 5.67 20.05
N ALA A 33 -18.90 6.48 19.70
CA ALA A 33 -19.71 6.26 18.51
C ALA A 33 -18.96 6.60 17.20
N LEU A 34 -18.09 7.60 17.22
CA LEU A 34 -17.32 8.04 16.05
C LEU A 34 -16.16 7.08 15.71
N TYR A 35 -15.55 6.45 16.72
CA TYR A 35 -14.42 5.55 16.55
C TYR A 35 -14.67 4.42 15.52
N PRO A 36 -15.76 3.62 15.59
CA PRO A 36 -16.02 2.58 14.60
C PRO A 36 -16.34 3.17 13.22
N VAL A 37 -16.93 4.37 13.14
CA VAL A 37 -17.20 5.05 11.86
C VAL A 37 -15.90 5.42 11.18
N VAL A 38 -14.94 6.01 11.91
CA VAL A 38 -13.61 6.31 11.37
C VAL A 38 -12.87 5.01 11.01
N GLY A 39 -12.91 4.02 11.89
CA GLY A 39 -12.29 2.71 11.66
C GLY A 39 -12.83 1.98 10.44
N TYR A 40 -14.12 2.15 10.11
CA TYR A 40 -14.76 1.58 8.93
C TYR A 40 -14.14 2.11 7.61
N PHE A 41 -13.68 3.36 7.58
CA PHE A 41 -13.02 3.93 6.40
C PHE A 41 -11.54 3.53 6.28
N ILE A 42 -10.96 2.90 7.30
CA ILE A 42 -9.59 2.37 7.23
C ILE A 42 -9.65 1.00 6.58
N PRO A 43 -9.06 0.81 5.37
CA PRO A 43 -9.14 -0.47 4.69
C PRO A 43 -8.48 -1.58 5.52
N PRO A 44 -9.13 -2.76 5.66
CA PRO A 44 -8.53 -3.87 6.39
C PRO A 44 -7.26 -4.33 5.67
N LYS A 45 -6.21 -4.63 6.44
CA LYS A 45 -4.98 -5.18 5.88
C LYS A 45 -5.26 -6.61 5.37
N PRO A 46 -4.88 -6.96 4.13
CA PRO A 46 -4.95 -8.34 3.68
C PRO A 46 -4.12 -9.24 4.61
N GLY A 47 -4.61 -10.44 4.93
CA GLY A 47 -3.86 -11.42 5.70
C GLY A 47 -2.60 -11.84 4.93
N GLY A 48 -1.42 -11.69 5.55
CA GLY A 48 -0.14 -12.08 4.94
C GLY A 48 0.47 -13.27 5.67
N SER A 49 0.68 -14.39 4.97
CA SER A 49 1.45 -15.53 5.48
C SER A 49 2.93 -15.36 5.13
N GLY A 50 3.66 -14.61 5.97
CA GLY A 50 5.12 -14.56 5.92
C GLY A 50 5.72 -13.89 4.67
N GLY A 51 5.59 -12.56 4.57
CA GLY A 51 6.42 -11.67 3.73
C GLY A 51 6.37 -11.84 2.20
N GLY A 52 6.03 -13.02 1.68
CA GLY A 52 5.99 -13.36 0.26
C GLY A 52 4.58 -13.61 -0.24
N THR A 53 4.33 -13.23 -1.49
CA THR A 53 3.11 -13.54 -2.24
C THR A 53 3.48 -14.28 -3.52
N THR A 54 2.64 -15.23 -3.94
CA THR A 54 2.81 -15.91 -5.22
C THR A 54 2.69 -14.90 -6.37
N ALA A 55 3.60 -14.97 -7.33
CA ALA A 55 3.52 -14.15 -8.54
C ALA A 55 2.36 -14.64 -9.41
N LYS A 56 1.59 -13.71 -9.99
CA LYS A 56 0.46 -14.03 -10.87
C LYS A 56 0.68 -13.49 -12.28
N ASP A 57 0.10 -14.16 -13.27
CA ASP A 57 0.08 -13.68 -14.65
C ASP A 57 -0.96 -12.55 -14.83
N ALA A 58 -1.08 -12.03 -16.06
CA ALA A 58 -2.05 -10.98 -16.38
C ALA A 58 -3.52 -11.42 -16.22
N LEU A 59 -3.81 -12.72 -16.16
CA LEU A 59 -5.14 -13.30 -15.97
C LEU A 59 -5.42 -13.62 -14.49
N GLY A 60 -4.43 -13.46 -13.61
CA GLY A 60 -4.52 -13.76 -12.18
C GLY A 60 -4.18 -15.21 -11.80
N ASN A 61 -3.72 -16.02 -12.75
CA ASN A 61 -3.28 -17.40 -12.47
C ASN A 61 -1.90 -17.38 -11.81
N ASP A 62 -1.62 -18.37 -10.98
CA ASP A 62 -0.32 -18.49 -10.32
C ASP A 62 0.77 -18.91 -11.32
N VAL A 63 1.89 -18.19 -11.28
CA VAL A 63 3.07 -18.49 -12.12
C VAL A 63 3.93 -19.54 -11.44
N THR A 64 4.17 -20.65 -12.14
CA THR A 64 5.13 -21.68 -11.71
C THR A 64 6.47 -21.48 -12.41
N ALA A 65 7.58 -21.74 -11.71
CA ALA A 65 8.91 -21.57 -12.28
C ALA A 65 9.12 -22.45 -13.54
N SER A 66 8.68 -23.72 -13.50
CA SER A 66 8.79 -24.63 -14.63
C SER A 66 7.93 -24.21 -15.83
N GLY A 67 6.69 -23.76 -15.60
CA GLY A 67 5.81 -23.28 -16.67
C GLY A 67 6.30 -21.98 -17.30
N TRP A 68 6.89 -21.10 -16.50
CA TRP A 68 7.47 -19.84 -16.97
C TRP A 68 8.67 -20.09 -17.89
N LEU A 69 9.61 -20.92 -17.44
CA LEU A 69 10.82 -21.26 -18.19
C LEU A 69 10.55 -22.03 -19.49
N ALA A 70 9.39 -22.70 -19.60
CA ALA A 70 8.97 -23.37 -20.82
C ALA A 70 8.52 -22.39 -21.92
N SER A 71 8.09 -21.18 -21.55
CA SER A 71 7.51 -20.19 -22.48
C SER A 71 8.38 -18.95 -22.69
N HIS A 72 9.31 -18.67 -21.76
CA HIS A 72 10.13 -17.47 -21.74
C HIS A 72 11.62 -17.85 -21.94
N PRO A 73 12.24 -17.49 -23.07
CA PRO A 73 13.63 -17.83 -23.35
C PRO A 73 14.61 -17.00 -22.49
N GLU A 74 15.90 -17.33 -22.57
CA GLU A 74 16.94 -16.57 -21.88
C GLU A 74 16.96 -15.10 -22.31
N GLY A 75 17.13 -14.21 -21.33
CA GLY A 75 17.13 -12.77 -21.54
C GLY A 75 15.73 -12.14 -21.59
N ASP A 76 14.68 -12.96 -21.52
CA ASP A 76 13.31 -12.46 -21.47
C ASP A 76 13.01 -11.74 -20.16
N ARG A 77 12.19 -10.70 -20.28
CA ARG A 77 11.80 -9.79 -19.20
C ARG A 77 10.31 -9.50 -19.32
N SER A 78 9.52 -10.39 -18.74
CA SER A 78 8.06 -10.28 -18.76
C SER A 78 7.51 -9.88 -17.40
N LEU A 79 6.40 -9.15 -17.44
CA LEU A 79 5.73 -8.63 -16.27
C LEU A 79 4.86 -9.71 -15.62
N VAL A 80 4.94 -9.77 -14.30
CA VAL A 80 3.99 -10.51 -13.45
C VAL A 80 3.43 -9.57 -12.39
N GLN A 81 2.28 -9.92 -11.85
CA GLN A 81 1.78 -9.31 -10.63
C GLN A 81 2.64 -9.80 -9.46
N GLY A 82 3.42 -8.90 -8.89
CA GLY A 82 4.32 -9.17 -7.77
C GLY A 82 3.73 -8.80 -6.43
N LEU A 83 4.60 -8.40 -5.51
CA LEU A 83 4.23 -7.98 -4.15
C LEU A 83 3.23 -6.83 -4.18
N LYS A 84 2.21 -6.90 -3.31
CA LYS A 84 1.14 -5.87 -3.19
C LYS A 84 0.36 -5.60 -4.48
N GLY A 85 0.52 -6.44 -5.51
CA GLY A 85 -0.11 -6.25 -6.81
C GLY A 85 0.68 -5.39 -7.80
N ASP A 86 1.88 -4.94 -7.43
CA ASP A 86 2.71 -4.12 -8.31
C ASP A 86 3.28 -4.96 -9.47
N PRO A 87 3.34 -4.41 -10.69
CA PRO A 87 3.98 -5.08 -11.82
C PRO A 87 5.47 -5.24 -11.54
N THR A 88 5.94 -6.48 -11.54
CA THR A 88 7.34 -6.84 -11.30
C THR A 88 7.86 -7.63 -12.49
N TYR A 89 9.06 -7.33 -12.96
CA TYR A 89 9.76 -8.09 -13.98
C TYR A 89 10.35 -9.37 -13.38
N LEU A 90 10.00 -10.51 -13.98
CA LEU A 90 10.77 -11.74 -13.84
C LEU A 90 11.84 -11.79 -14.92
N LEU A 91 13.08 -12.03 -14.50
CA LEU A 91 14.25 -12.06 -15.36
C LEU A 91 14.67 -13.52 -15.54
N VAL A 92 14.81 -13.96 -16.79
CA VAL A 92 15.42 -15.27 -17.11
C VAL A 92 16.90 -15.02 -17.44
N LYS A 93 17.82 -15.54 -16.62
CA LYS A 93 19.28 -15.38 -16.78
C LYS A 93 19.95 -16.76 -16.82
N GLY A 94 20.75 -17.06 -17.86
CA GLY A 94 21.57 -18.28 -17.97
C GLY A 94 20.77 -19.58 -18.01
N GLU A 95 21.13 -20.55 -18.85
CA GLU A 95 20.64 -21.95 -18.86
C GLU A 95 19.17 -22.17 -18.44
N ALA A 96 18.27 -21.28 -18.89
CA ALA A 96 16.85 -21.25 -18.48
C ALA A 96 16.62 -21.24 -16.96
N THR A 97 17.32 -20.39 -16.20
CA THR A 97 17.07 -20.15 -14.77
C THR A 97 16.50 -18.77 -14.51
N LEU A 98 15.69 -18.65 -13.45
CA LEU A 98 15.21 -17.34 -12.98
C LEU A 98 16.31 -16.64 -12.19
N ALA A 99 16.44 -15.33 -12.36
CA ALA A 99 17.31 -14.54 -11.50
C ALA A 99 16.81 -14.59 -10.05
N GLY A 100 17.74 -14.56 -9.08
CA GLY A 100 17.42 -14.53 -7.65
C GLY A 100 16.74 -13.24 -7.16
N PHE A 101 16.40 -12.33 -8.07
CA PHE A 101 15.70 -11.09 -7.79
C PHE A 101 14.73 -10.77 -8.93
N GLY A 102 13.68 -10.02 -8.61
CA GLY A 102 12.80 -9.37 -9.59
C GLY A 102 12.99 -7.86 -9.56
N VAL A 103 12.65 -7.19 -10.65
CA VAL A 103 12.75 -5.72 -10.75
C VAL A 103 11.34 -5.13 -10.76
N ASN A 104 11.02 -4.29 -9.78
CA ASN A 104 9.73 -3.59 -9.78
C ASN A 104 9.67 -2.63 -10.98
N ALA A 105 8.60 -2.70 -11.76
CA ALA A 105 8.44 -1.94 -12.99
C ALA A 105 7.90 -0.51 -12.78
N VAL A 106 7.52 -0.16 -11.55
CA VAL A 106 6.96 1.15 -11.19
C VAL A 106 8.07 2.19 -11.15
N CYS A 107 7.96 3.20 -12.01
CA CYS A 107 8.91 4.30 -12.07
C CYS A 107 8.94 5.06 -10.75
N THR A 108 10.14 5.21 -10.18
CA THR A 108 10.38 5.95 -8.93
C THR A 108 10.10 7.45 -9.02
N HIS A 109 9.87 8.00 -10.21
CA HIS A 109 9.49 9.40 -10.39
C HIS A 109 8.03 9.65 -9.99
N LEU A 110 7.08 9.03 -10.70
CA LEU A 110 5.64 9.27 -10.54
C LEU A 110 4.77 8.01 -10.73
N GLY A 111 5.39 6.83 -10.88
CA GLY A 111 4.65 5.56 -10.89
C GLY A 111 4.25 4.99 -12.26
N CYS A 112 4.69 5.57 -13.38
CA CYS A 112 4.50 4.94 -14.70
C CYS A 112 5.18 3.55 -14.75
N VAL A 113 4.58 2.58 -15.45
CA VAL A 113 5.25 1.29 -15.70
C VAL A 113 6.35 1.48 -16.74
N VAL A 114 7.58 1.07 -16.42
CA VAL A 114 8.76 1.28 -17.24
C VAL A 114 9.02 0.05 -18.12
N PRO A 115 8.83 0.13 -19.45
CA PRO A 115 9.11 -0.98 -20.35
C PRO A 115 10.61 -1.22 -20.52
N TRP A 116 10.97 -2.48 -20.75
CA TRP A 116 12.32 -2.86 -21.19
C TRP A 116 12.54 -2.47 -22.66
N ASN A 117 13.66 -1.81 -22.94
CA ASN A 117 14.12 -1.55 -24.30
C ASN A 117 15.29 -2.47 -24.64
N ALA A 118 15.02 -3.53 -25.40
CA ALA A 118 16.04 -4.51 -25.81
C ALA A 118 17.13 -3.91 -26.70
N GLY A 119 16.81 -2.90 -27.53
CA GLY A 119 17.80 -2.26 -28.41
C GLY A 119 18.86 -1.45 -27.66
N LYS A 120 18.56 -1.00 -26.43
CA LYS A 120 19.48 -0.21 -25.58
C LYS A 120 19.90 -0.93 -24.30
N ASN A 121 19.42 -2.16 -24.08
CA ASN A 121 19.61 -2.93 -22.85
C ASN A 121 19.32 -2.12 -21.57
N ARG A 122 18.22 -1.37 -21.57
CA ARG A 122 17.81 -0.48 -20.47
C ARG A 122 16.30 -0.44 -20.32
N PHE A 123 15.83 -0.19 -19.12
CA PHE A 123 14.44 0.21 -18.91
C PHE A 123 14.33 1.72 -19.18
N ILE A 124 13.41 2.12 -20.07
CA ILE A 124 13.26 3.52 -20.49
C ILE A 124 11.82 3.94 -20.26
N CYS A 125 11.63 4.88 -19.33
CA CYS A 125 10.30 5.36 -18.97
C CYS A 125 9.72 6.23 -20.09
N PRO A 126 8.56 5.88 -20.67
CA PRO A 126 7.96 6.63 -21.77
C PRO A 126 7.40 7.99 -21.32
N CYS A 127 7.16 8.17 -20.01
CA CYS A 127 6.58 9.40 -19.48
C CYS A 127 7.56 10.58 -19.50
N HIS A 128 8.77 10.39 -18.96
CA HIS A 128 9.76 11.47 -18.80
C HIS A 128 11.19 11.06 -19.16
N GLY A 129 11.40 9.85 -19.69
CA GLY A 129 12.70 9.40 -20.17
C GLY A 129 13.70 8.95 -19.10
N SER A 130 13.27 8.72 -17.85
CA SER A 130 14.10 8.07 -16.83
C SER A 130 14.65 6.76 -17.35
N GLN A 131 15.94 6.51 -17.14
CA GLN A 131 16.61 5.31 -17.62
C GLN A 131 17.15 4.51 -16.45
N TYR A 132 16.89 3.21 -16.47
CA TYR A 132 17.42 2.26 -15.51
C TYR A 132 18.24 1.19 -16.23
N ASP A 133 19.29 0.73 -15.59
CA ASP A 133 20.10 -0.38 -16.09
C ASP A 133 19.36 -1.72 -15.99
N GLU A 134 20.00 -2.79 -16.45
CA GLU A 134 19.41 -4.13 -16.43
C GLU A 134 19.03 -4.66 -15.05
N ASN A 135 19.58 -4.09 -13.97
CA ASN A 135 19.31 -4.48 -12.59
C ASN A 135 18.32 -3.50 -11.91
N GLY A 136 17.79 -2.52 -12.66
CA GLY A 136 16.82 -1.54 -12.17
C GLY A 136 17.44 -0.32 -11.48
N LYS A 137 18.77 -0.14 -11.54
CA LYS A 137 19.44 1.04 -10.96
C LYS A 137 19.31 2.23 -11.90
N VAL A 138 19.04 3.40 -11.33
CA VAL A 138 18.94 4.67 -12.09
C VAL A 138 20.27 4.97 -12.78
N VAL A 139 20.19 5.23 -14.08
CA VAL A 139 21.29 5.72 -14.93
C VAL A 139 21.08 7.19 -15.25
N ARG A 140 19.84 7.61 -15.45
CA ARG A 140 19.45 8.98 -15.79
C ARG A 140 18.03 9.30 -15.32
#